data_AF-A0AA85A7I7-F1
#
_entry.id   AF-A0AA85A7I7-F1
#
_cell.length_a   1.000
_cell.length_b   1.000
_cell.length_c   1.000
_cell.angle_alpha   90.00
_cell.angle_beta   90.00
_cell.angle_gamma   90.00
#
_symmetry.space_group_name_H-M   'P 1'
#
loop_
_entity.id
_entity.type
_entity.pdbx_description
1 polymer ?
#
loop_
_entity_poly.entity_id
_entity_poly.type
_entity_poly.pdbx_seq_one_letter_code
_entity_poly.pdbx_strand_id
1 'polypeptide(L)'
;MNLLRNVNGMCNSFGSIGVFIPVATRNMMGLFNVQSRFYKMHDHLVRRCSDCYFDRREGRLYVECKTHPRHKQAQKMRPPQVPWLFKRPIWKTVRW
;
A
#
# COMPACT_ATOMS: atom_id res chain seq x y z
N MET A 1 41.93 -36.00 38.73
CA MET A 1 41.09 -36.18 39.92
C MET A 1 39.64 -35.89 39.57
N ASN A 2 38.85 -36.95 39.60
CA ASN A 2 37.39 -37.09 39.67
C ASN A 2 36.57 -35.81 39.95
N LEU A 3 35.59 -35.47 39.10
CA LEU A 3 34.17 -35.89 39.17
C LEU A 3 33.42 -35.21 40.33
N LEU A 4 32.57 -34.22 40.03
CA LEU A 4 31.20 -34.16 40.58
C LEU A 4 30.28 -33.43 39.59
N ARG A 5 29.18 -34.12 39.28
CA ARG A 5 28.06 -33.76 38.43
C ARG A 5 27.17 -32.75 39.16
N ASN A 6 26.47 -31.87 38.45
CA ASN A 6 25.03 -31.75 38.68
C ASN A 6 24.30 -31.23 37.44
N VAL A 7 23.16 -31.85 37.17
CA VAL A 7 22.35 -31.81 35.97
C VAL A 7 21.01 -31.21 36.35
N ASN A 8 20.62 -30.12 35.72
CA ASN A 8 19.21 -29.75 35.51
C ASN A 8 19.16 -29.45 34.00
N GLY A 9 18.63 -30.30 33.12
CA GLY A 9 17.36 -31.00 33.24
C GLY A 9 16.28 -30.20 32.51
N MET A 10 16.36 -30.13 31.17
CA MET A 10 15.19 -29.91 30.33
C MET A 10 15.32 -30.81 29.11
N CYS A 11 14.54 -31.88 29.13
CA CYS A 11 14.44 -32.86 28.08
C CYS A 11 13.37 -32.44 27.07
N ASN A 12 13.67 -32.77 25.80
CA ASN A 12 12.76 -33.35 24.81
C ASN A 12 11.61 -32.46 24.29
N SER A 13 11.22 -32.45 23.03
CA SER A 13 11.59 -33.23 21.86
C SER A 13 10.56 -32.84 20.81
N PHE A 14 10.93 -32.41 19.61
CA PHE A 14 10.09 -32.61 18.44
C PHE A 14 10.97 -32.82 17.21
N GLY A 15 11.04 -34.08 16.80
CA GLY A 15 10.97 -34.47 15.40
C GLY A 15 12.15 -34.13 14.51
N SER A 16 13.13 -35.02 14.53
CA SER A 16 14.11 -35.21 13.47
C SER A 16 13.43 -35.62 12.15
N ILE A 17 13.47 -34.77 11.13
CA ILE A 17 13.69 -35.19 9.74
C ILE A 17 14.74 -34.23 9.16
N GLY A 18 16.00 -34.65 9.25
CA GLY A 18 17.14 -33.90 8.72
C GLY A 18 17.21 -34.00 7.20
N VAL A 19 16.55 -33.08 6.50
CA VAL A 19 16.99 -32.72 5.15
C VAL A 19 18.08 -31.68 5.32
N PHE A 20 19.34 -32.08 5.12
CA PHE A 20 20.47 -31.16 5.03
C PHE A 20 20.31 -30.32 3.75
N ILE A 21 19.52 -29.25 3.84
CA ILE A 21 19.50 -28.23 2.80
C ILE A 21 20.84 -27.48 2.93
N PRO A 22 21.69 -27.44 1.88
CA PRO A 22 22.93 -26.68 1.91
C PRO A 22 22.64 -25.23 2.28
N VAL A 23 23.39 -24.69 3.23
CA VAL A 23 23.27 -23.33 3.80
C VAL A 23 23.43 -22.20 2.75
N ALA A 24 23.68 -22.56 1.48
CA ALA A 24 23.82 -21.64 0.36
C ALA A 24 22.49 -21.16 -0.27
N THR A 25 21.31 -21.58 0.22
CA THR A 25 20.00 -21.11 -0.31
C THR A 25 19.26 -20.12 0.57
N ARG A 26 19.92 -19.52 1.56
CA ARG A 26 19.35 -18.39 2.33
C ARG A 26 19.66 -17.06 1.63
N ASN A 27 18.87 -16.68 0.63
CA ASN A 27 18.54 -15.29 0.26
C ASN A 27 17.85 -15.20 -1.12
N MET A 28 16.78 -15.96 -1.34
CA MET A 28 15.94 -15.83 -2.56
C MET A 28 14.71 -14.95 -2.32
N MET A 29 14.81 -13.92 -1.47
CA MET A 29 13.65 -13.12 -1.05
C MET A 29 13.94 -11.61 -1.09
N GLY A 30 14.70 -11.18 -2.11
CA GLY A 30 15.12 -9.78 -2.29
C GLY A 30 14.74 -9.12 -3.61
N LEU A 31 14.01 -9.81 -4.50
CA LEU A 31 13.56 -9.20 -5.76
C LEU A 31 12.15 -8.63 -5.60
N PHE A 32 11.97 -7.40 -6.09
CA PHE A 32 10.71 -6.67 -6.25
C PHE A 32 10.20 -5.92 -5.01
N ASN A 33 10.97 -4.92 -4.56
CA ASN A 33 10.41 -3.78 -3.83
C ASN A 33 9.59 -2.90 -4.80
N VAL A 34 8.50 -3.46 -5.35
CA VAL A 34 7.55 -2.71 -6.16
C VAL A 34 6.74 -1.87 -5.19
N GLN A 35 7.18 -0.63 -5.00
CA GLN A 35 6.44 0.35 -4.22
C GLN A 35 5.08 0.60 -4.88
N SER A 36 4.04 -0.11 -4.43
CA SER A 36 2.67 0.17 -4.83
C SER A 36 2.12 1.28 -3.94
N ARG A 37 1.66 2.38 -4.55
CA ARG A 37 1.03 3.49 -3.84
C ARG A 37 -0.24 3.90 -4.56
N PHE A 38 -1.25 4.28 -3.78
CA PHE A 38 -2.52 4.81 -4.26
C PHE A 38 -2.39 6.20 -4.92
N TYR A 39 -3.35 6.54 -5.77
CA TYR A 39 -3.42 7.83 -6.45
C TYR A 39 -3.75 8.96 -5.48
N LYS A 40 -3.11 10.11 -5.68
CA LYS A 40 -3.51 11.37 -5.03
C LYS A 40 -4.54 12.10 -5.89
N MET A 41 -5.69 12.44 -5.31
CA MET A 41 -6.77 13.12 -6.01
C MET A 41 -6.54 14.63 -6.05
N HIS A 42 -6.46 15.22 -7.24
CA HIS A 42 -6.26 16.66 -7.46
C HIS A 42 -7.27 17.22 -8.47
N ASP A 43 -7.55 18.52 -8.37
CA ASP A 43 -8.41 19.24 -9.33
C ASP A 43 -7.64 19.54 -10.63
N HIS A 44 -6.37 19.93 -10.50
CA HIS A 44 -5.44 20.15 -11.60
C HIS A 44 -4.29 19.13 -11.51
N LEU A 45 -4.05 18.39 -12.59
CA LEU A 45 -3.00 17.39 -12.65
C LEU A 45 -1.76 17.98 -13.32
N VAL A 46 -0.60 17.72 -12.73
CA VAL A 46 0.68 18.23 -13.21
C VAL A 46 1.70 17.09 -13.31
N ARG A 47 2.45 17.09 -14.41
CA ARG A 47 3.61 16.21 -14.59
C ARG A 47 4.76 16.74 -13.74
N ARG A 48 5.21 15.94 -12.76
CA ARG A 48 6.33 16.30 -11.89
C ARG A 48 7.69 15.90 -12.46
N CYS A 49 7.67 14.95 -13.39
CA CYS A 49 8.84 14.28 -13.93
C CYS A 49 8.68 14.07 -15.45
N SER A 50 9.78 13.77 -16.15
CA SER A 50 9.78 13.43 -17.58
C SER A 50 8.89 12.22 -17.88
N ASP A 51 9.03 11.17 -17.07
CA ASP A 51 8.39 9.87 -17.31
C ASP A 51 6.91 9.86 -16.93
N CYS A 52 6.46 10.93 -16.28
CA CYS A 52 5.08 11.12 -15.90
C CYS A 52 4.28 11.41 -17.17
N TYR A 53 3.17 10.72 -17.42
CA TYR A 53 2.33 10.94 -18.60
C TYR A 53 0.85 10.98 -18.25
N PHE A 54 0.05 11.63 -19.11
CA PHE A 54 -1.39 11.71 -18.94
C PHE A 54 -2.08 10.51 -19.58
N ASP A 55 -3.03 9.93 -18.86
CA ASP A 55 -3.85 8.82 -19.33
C ASP A 55 -5.33 9.13 -19.05
N ARG A 56 -6.23 8.81 -19.99
CA ARG A 56 -7.68 9.04 -19.84
C ARG A 56 -8.40 7.71 -19.74
N ARG A 57 -9.01 7.45 -18.59
CA ARG A 57 -9.77 6.21 -18.32
C ARG A 57 -11.14 6.59 -17.77
N GLU A 58 -12.21 6.00 -18.32
CA GLU A 58 -13.58 6.16 -17.82
C GLU A 58 -14.00 7.63 -17.62
N GLY A 59 -13.57 8.53 -18.53
CA GLY A 59 -13.90 9.96 -18.45
C GLY A 59 -13.15 10.74 -17.37
N ARG A 60 -12.14 10.15 -16.71
CA ARG A 60 -11.26 10.82 -15.74
C ARG A 60 -9.83 10.86 -16.24
N LEU A 61 -9.13 11.96 -15.96
CA LEU A 61 -7.71 12.11 -16.27
C LEU A 61 -6.86 11.55 -15.12
N TYR A 62 -5.81 10.81 -15.47
CA TYR A 62 -4.82 10.26 -14.57
C TYR A 62 -3.43 10.73 -14.99
N VAL A 63 -2.53 10.83 -14.02
CA VAL A 63 -1.09 10.92 -14.26
C VAL A 63 -0.47 9.63 -13.75
N GLU A 64 0.13 8.89 -14.67
CA GLU A 64 0.90 7.70 -14.38
C GLU A 64 2.39 8.00 -14.43
N CYS A 65 3.17 7.22 -13.69
CA CYS A 65 4.62 7.32 -13.69
C CYS A 65 5.21 5.91 -13.51
N LYS A 66 6.12 5.53 -14.41
CA LYS A 66 6.78 4.21 -14.39
C LYS A 66 7.86 4.12 -13.32
N THR A 67 8.61 5.22 -13.12
CA THR A 67 9.75 5.26 -12.21
C THR A 67 9.35 5.54 -10.77
N HIS A 68 8.40 6.45 -10.55
CA HIS A 68 8.05 6.94 -9.22
C HIS A 68 6.54 6.81 -8.93
N PRO A 69 6.12 5.83 -8.10
CA PRO A 69 4.72 5.61 -7.77
C PRO A 69 4.10 6.77 -6.96
N ARG A 70 4.94 7.62 -6.33
CA ARG A 70 4.50 8.82 -5.60
C ARG A 70 3.93 9.91 -6.50
N HIS A 71 4.18 9.85 -7.81
CA HIS A 71 3.68 10.83 -8.77
C HIS A 71 2.30 10.49 -9.32
N LYS A 72 1.77 9.31 -8.99
CA LYS A 72 0.44 8.88 -9.40
C LYS A 72 -0.64 9.84 -8.88
N GLN A 73 -1.33 10.48 -9.81
CA GLN A 73 -2.40 11.44 -9.51
C GLN A 73 -3.65 11.07 -10.31
N ALA A 74 -4.81 11.43 -9.78
CA ALA A 74 -6.09 11.22 -10.42
C ALA A 74 -6.95 12.48 -10.30
N GLN A 75 -7.77 12.75 -11.33
CA GLN A 75 -8.69 13.87 -11.34
C GLN A 75 -9.83 13.63 -10.36
N LYS A 76 -10.11 14.63 -9.52
CA LYS A 76 -11.35 14.63 -8.73
C LYS A 76 -12.55 14.71 -9.67
N MET A 77 -13.42 13.71 -9.60
CA MET A 77 -14.70 13.77 -10.28
C MET A 77 -15.60 14.73 -9.51
N ARG A 78 -16.10 15.77 -10.19
CA ARG A 78 -17.16 16.59 -9.63
C ARG A 78 -18.47 15.83 -9.79
N PRO A 79 -19.34 15.81 -8.77
CA PRO A 79 -20.69 15.31 -8.96
C PRO A 79 -21.36 16.12 -10.08
N PRO A 80 -22.28 15.51 -10.83
CA PRO A 80 -23.07 16.24 -11.81
C PRO A 80 -23.76 17.43 -11.12
N GLN A 81 -23.60 18.63 -11.68
CA GLN A 81 -24.31 19.80 -11.19
C GLN A 81 -25.78 19.64 -11.60
N VAL A 82 -26.63 19.20 -10.67
CA VAL A 82 -28.08 19.14 -10.92
C VAL A 82 -28.67 20.51 -10.57
N PRO A 83 -29.43 21.15 -11.49
CA PRO A 83 -29.98 22.48 -11.24
C PRO A 83 -31.02 22.52 -10.11
N TRP A 84 -31.57 21.36 -9.73
CA TRP A 84 -32.68 21.24 -8.77
C TRP A 84 -32.27 20.76 -7.37
N LEU A 85 -30.98 20.72 -7.01
CA LEU A 85 -30.58 20.36 -5.64
C LEU A 85 -30.91 21.53 -4.69
N PHE A 86 -32.19 21.63 -4.31
CA PHE A 86 -32.70 22.64 -3.40
C PHE A 86 -32.14 22.40 -1.99
N LYS A 87 -30.98 22.97 -1.68
CA LYS A 87 -30.37 22.93 -0.34
C LYS A 87 -31.18 23.82 0.61
N ARG A 88 -32.26 23.32 1.22
CA ARG A 88 -32.91 24.02 2.35
C ARG A 88 -31.98 23.96 3.56
N PRO A 89 -31.56 25.09 4.15
CA PRO A 89 -30.99 25.07 5.49
C PRO A 89 -32.08 24.65 6.50
N ILE A 90 -31.93 23.47 7.10
CA ILE A 90 -32.85 22.87 8.09
C ILE A 90 -33.15 23.83 9.27
N TRP A 91 -32.17 24.67 9.62
CA TRP A 91 -32.26 25.63 10.72
C TRP A 91 -33.26 26.78 10.52
N LYS A 92 -33.85 26.97 9.32
CA LYS A 92 -34.87 28.02 9.11
C LYS A 92 -36.29 27.62 9.52
N THR A 93 -36.52 26.38 9.95
CA THR A 93 -37.88 25.85 10.20
C THR A 93 -38.22 25.61 11.68
N VAL A 94 -37.28 25.74 12.61
CA VAL A 94 -37.60 25.64 14.05
C VAL A 94 -37.84 27.03 14.61
N ARG A 95 -39.09 27.49 14.54
CA ARG A 95 -39.60 28.61 15.34
C ARG A 95 -40.21 27.98 16.59
N TRP A 96 -39.51 28.11 17.72
CA TRP A 96 -40.07 27.83 19.05
C TRP A 96 -41.18 28.84 19.36
#